data_AF-A0A1A8Q735-F1
#
_entry.id   AF-A0A1A8Q735-F1
#
_cell.length_a   1.000
_cell.length_b   1.000
_cell.length_c   1.000
_cell.angle_alpha   90.00
_cell.angle_beta   90.00
_cell.angle_gamma   90.00
#
_symmetry.space_group_name_H-M   'P 1'
#
loop_
_entity.id
_entity.type
_entity.pdbx_description
1 polymer ?
#
loop_
_entity_poly.entity_id
_entity_poly.type
_entity_poly.pdbx_seq_one_letter_code
_entity_poly.pdbx_strand_id
1 'polypeptide(L)'
;KTQDLSSSLASMEDDVQTARSSSCLVVVSTTMQDLLDHHVEDVQRCWSGFRQMVRTRLQEARTRNSDLLSSFRTFSEGGDFSPEEVGKYQIRLEKEIRKMRSIRKSILTELEFLESTSQQQVKKASAALEKKLADKKSELEVIHKIQELISRTQTQIKDEAGSSNLQQSEISSRLEELRRMTRSTQVSPDRVCSFLSSTHEEITKRCRYLELDHSELSADPESRKQVEGSPQSGPQLLSRTAVDPPEDPVLGTSSRVQDPGRGRSTGLSLVQLWQRSIDAVISQRGRGSRTKTDDITAEKGFRFLGFEQETEPNACSFSSSVNSVLWKTKNEIRNLTEDTCCSLDSTQQRLLGYWDQASVFLKASKTELLKQMAAFQELLSPLPAVLISNHEQRHRSQLAEDVGVARRRLEEMLAASEEEKHSNFHKLRVSLTADELQALNAREELRQQQLHSATWSMHQELQKCVRSRTEEFVTSLASLSENLLLLDDLLTPAVTLQHTEHKAVTMETGAETGSRTWPGISFLFSPTKDSDPSTPVTMTTEHIITTTYSQKHEEVIVNRDAAVKRFEKLFSSETSCSDSENQRHLSEQQRWNTHWQQQIHSLTQIHTT
;
A
#
# COMPACT_ATOMS: atom_id res chain seq x y z
N LYS A 1 26.20 -38.03 52.68
CA LYS A 1 26.82 -37.31 51.54
C LYS A 1 26.21 -37.75 50.21
N THR A 2 26.53 -38.95 49.70
CA THR A 2 26.06 -39.45 48.39
C THR A 2 24.53 -39.51 48.26
N GLN A 3 23.83 -39.89 49.33
CA GLN A 3 22.37 -39.87 49.39
C GLN A 3 21.79 -38.45 49.41
N ASP A 4 22.39 -37.52 50.15
CA ASP A 4 21.96 -36.11 50.24
C ASP A 4 22.13 -35.38 48.90
N LEU A 5 23.25 -35.64 48.19
CA LEU A 5 23.45 -35.21 46.80
C LEU A 5 22.36 -35.78 45.89
N SER A 6 22.02 -37.06 46.05
CA SER A 6 20.99 -37.72 45.23
C SER A 6 19.61 -37.10 45.45
N SER A 7 19.28 -36.69 46.68
CA SER A 7 18.07 -35.91 46.99
C SER A 7 18.12 -34.49 46.42
N SER A 8 19.28 -33.83 46.41
CA SER A 8 19.44 -32.49 45.82
C SER A 8 19.32 -32.52 44.29
N LEU A 9 19.92 -33.52 43.63
CA LEU A 9 19.76 -33.76 42.19
C LEU A 9 18.30 -34.07 41.83
N ALA A 10 17.60 -34.87 42.65
CA ALA A 10 16.18 -35.14 42.45
C ALA A 10 15.30 -33.88 42.63
N SER A 11 15.65 -32.95 43.53
CA SER A 11 14.93 -31.68 43.69
C SER A 11 15.06 -30.78 42.47
N MET A 12 16.26 -30.72 41.85
CA MET A 12 16.48 -29.94 40.63
C MET A 12 15.80 -30.55 39.39
N GLU A 13 15.30 -31.79 39.48
CA GLU A 13 14.58 -32.42 38.37
C GLU A 13 13.23 -31.73 38.09
N ASP A 14 12.53 -31.27 39.13
CA ASP A 14 11.32 -30.46 39.00
C ASP A 14 11.62 -29.05 38.48
N ASP A 15 12.76 -28.46 38.85
CA ASP A 15 13.23 -27.17 38.32
C ASP A 15 13.52 -27.25 36.80
N VAL A 16 14.18 -28.32 36.34
CA VAL A 16 14.36 -28.59 34.89
C VAL A 16 13.01 -28.78 34.21
N GLN A 17 12.11 -29.58 34.79
CA GLN A 17 10.82 -29.89 34.16
C GLN A 17 9.90 -28.65 34.04
N THR A 18 10.00 -27.71 34.99
CA THR A 18 9.21 -26.47 35.01
C THR A 18 9.88 -25.27 34.33
N ALA A 19 11.16 -25.38 33.96
CA ALA A 19 11.90 -24.31 33.30
C ALA A 19 11.25 -23.86 31.98
N ARG A 20 11.03 -22.54 31.85
CA ARG A 20 10.43 -21.89 30.67
C ARG A 20 11.41 -21.08 29.82
N SER A 21 12.68 -21.02 30.20
CA SER A 21 13.71 -20.25 29.49
C SER A 21 15.08 -20.93 29.53
N SER A 22 15.87 -20.74 28.47
CA SER A 22 17.24 -21.25 28.38
C SER A 22 18.11 -20.75 29.55
N SER A 23 17.93 -19.49 29.97
CA SER A 23 18.62 -18.92 31.13
C SER A 23 18.33 -19.65 32.44
N CYS A 24 17.14 -20.21 32.63
CA CYS A 24 16.82 -21.02 33.80
C CYS A 24 17.61 -22.34 33.78
N LEU A 25 17.62 -23.04 32.63
CA LEU A 25 18.39 -24.27 32.46
C LEU A 25 19.91 -24.05 32.62
N VAL A 26 20.44 -22.89 32.24
CA VAL A 26 21.84 -22.53 32.51
C VAL A 26 22.11 -22.43 34.02
N VAL A 27 21.25 -21.77 34.80
CA VAL A 27 21.40 -21.66 36.26
C VAL A 27 21.29 -23.02 36.95
N VAL A 28 20.38 -23.89 36.52
CA VAL A 28 20.32 -25.26 37.04
C VAL A 28 21.57 -26.05 36.65
N SER A 29 22.07 -25.88 35.41
CA SER A 29 23.30 -26.54 34.95
C SER A 29 24.54 -26.12 35.75
N THR A 30 24.68 -24.83 36.11
CA THR A 30 25.82 -24.39 36.93
C THR A 30 25.67 -24.85 38.38
N THR A 31 24.47 -24.74 38.96
CA THR A 31 24.20 -25.19 40.34
C THR A 31 24.46 -26.70 40.48
N MET A 32 24.09 -27.49 39.47
CA MET A 32 24.40 -28.92 39.40
C MET A 32 25.91 -29.18 39.36
N GLN A 33 26.67 -28.44 38.54
CA GLN A 33 28.12 -28.58 38.46
C GLN A 33 28.80 -28.22 39.79
N ASP A 34 28.43 -27.09 40.39
CA ASP A 34 28.94 -26.64 41.69
C ASP A 34 28.70 -27.68 42.79
N LEU A 35 27.52 -28.31 42.82
CA LEU A 35 27.17 -29.37 43.76
C LEU A 35 27.99 -30.65 43.56
N LEU A 36 28.26 -31.02 42.29
CA LEU A 36 29.09 -32.19 41.96
C LEU A 36 30.55 -31.96 42.38
N ASP A 37 31.12 -30.80 42.08
CA ASP A 37 32.51 -30.47 42.42
C ASP A 37 32.71 -30.35 43.93
N HIS A 38 31.79 -29.68 44.65
CA HIS A 38 31.79 -29.68 46.11
C HIS A 38 31.74 -31.10 46.67
N HIS A 39 30.88 -31.98 46.13
CA HIS A 39 30.78 -33.37 46.60
C HIS A 39 32.06 -34.19 46.30
N VAL A 40 32.71 -33.98 45.15
CA VAL A 40 34.00 -34.59 44.82
C VAL A 40 35.07 -34.18 45.84
N GLU A 41 35.22 -32.89 46.11
CA GLU A 41 36.14 -32.41 47.16
C GLU A 41 35.82 -33.03 48.53
N ASP A 42 34.55 -33.01 48.92
CA ASP A 42 34.11 -33.36 50.26
C ASP A 42 34.18 -34.87 50.54
N VAL A 43 34.14 -35.69 49.47
CA VAL A 43 34.43 -37.13 49.49
C VAL A 43 35.93 -37.39 49.46
N GLN A 44 36.70 -36.72 48.59
CA GLN A 44 38.16 -36.86 48.50
C GLN A 44 38.86 -36.46 49.81
N ARG A 45 38.34 -35.42 50.49
CA ARG A 45 38.77 -34.95 51.82
C ARG A 45 38.52 -36.01 52.89
N CYS A 46 37.35 -36.65 52.88
CA CYS A 46 37.02 -37.76 53.78
C CYS A 46 37.90 -39.00 53.55
N TRP A 47 38.05 -39.45 52.29
CA TRP A 47 38.92 -40.60 51.99
C TRP A 47 40.39 -40.32 52.33
N SER A 48 40.90 -39.12 52.04
CA SER A 48 42.26 -38.72 52.39
C SER A 48 42.48 -38.73 53.91
N GLY A 49 41.53 -38.19 54.68
CA GLY A 49 41.56 -38.25 56.14
C GLY A 49 41.57 -39.68 56.68
N PHE A 50 40.74 -40.57 56.14
CA PHE A 50 40.71 -41.98 56.55
C PHE A 50 41.98 -42.74 56.16
N ARG A 51 42.44 -42.61 54.91
CA ARG A 51 43.73 -43.19 54.45
C ARG A 51 44.89 -42.70 55.32
N GLN A 52 44.86 -41.45 55.80
CA GLN A 52 45.86 -40.93 56.73
C GLN A 52 45.71 -41.48 58.15
N MET A 53 44.50 -41.56 58.70
CA MET A 53 44.23 -42.17 60.02
C MET A 53 44.78 -43.60 60.09
N VAL A 54 44.50 -44.41 59.06
CA VAL A 54 44.99 -45.80 58.97
C VAL A 54 46.51 -45.86 58.87
N ARG A 55 47.17 -44.93 58.16
CA ARG A 55 48.64 -44.83 58.12
C ARG A 55 49.21 -44.50 59.51
N THR A 56 48.67 -43.49 60.20
CA THR A 56 49.14 -43.05 61.52
C THR A 56 48.99 -44.17 62.55
N ARG A 57 47.80 -44.75 62.69
CA ARG A 57 47.55 -45.87 63.64
C ARG A 57 48.46 -47.08 63.38
N LEU A 58 48.68 -47.43 62.11
CA LEU A 58 49.61 -48.51 61.74
C LEU A 58 51.07 -48.15 62.09
N GLN A 59 51.46 -46.88 61.93
CA GLN A 59 52.81 -46.43 62.26
C GLN A 59 53.05 -46.39 63.77
N GLU A 60 52.10 -45.90 64.57
CA GLU A 60 52.16 -46.01 66.05
C GLU A 60 52.29 -47.47 66.51
N ALA A 61 51.55 -48.39 65.89
CA ALA A 61 51.61 -49.80 66.23
C ALA A 61 52.93 -50.47 65.78
N ARG A 62 53.59 -49.92 64.75
CA ARG A 62 54.95 -50.34 64.35
C ARG A 62 56.02 -49.82 65.31
N THR A 63 55.93 -48.55 65.76
CA THR A 63 56.89 -48.03 66.75
C THR A 63 56.76 -48.81 68.04
N ARG A 64 55.54 -48.94 68.61
CA ARG A 64 55.31 -49.75 69.83
C ARG A 64 55.84 -51.18 69.73
N ASN A 65 55.73 -51.82 68.56
CA ASN A 65 56.30 -53.14 68.33
C ASN A 65 57.84 -53.10 68.26
N SER A 66 58.45 -52.09 67.65
CA SER A 66 59.91 -51.89 67.64
C SER A 66 60.45 -51.60 69.04
N ASP A 67 59.75 -50.76 69.81
CA ASP A 67 60.06 -50.40 71.18
C ASP A 67 60.03 -51.66 72.06
N LEU A 68 58.95 -52.46 71.95
CA LEU A 68 58.82 -53.76 72.60
C LEU A 68 59.95 -54.73 72.19
N LEU A 69 60.29 -54.81 70.90
CA LEU A 69 61.40 -55.66 70.44
C LEU A 69 62.72 -55.25 71.11
N SER A 70 62.98 -53.95 71.23
CA SER A 70 64.19 -53.41 71.88
C SER A 70 64.21 -53.55 73.41
N SER A 71 63.07 -53.90 74.02
CA SER A 71 62.96 -54.14 75.47
C SER A 71 63.37 -55.57 75.87
N PHE A 72 63.36 -56.52 74.93
CA PHE A 72 63.79 -57.91 75.17
C PHE A 72 65.33 -58.01 75.21
N ARG A 73 65.91 -57.79 76.38
CA ARG A 73 67.35 -57.98 76.63
C ARG A 73 67.66 -59.41 77.05
N THR A 74 68.72 -59.99 76.49
CA THR A 74 69.24 -61.29 76.93
C THR A 74 70.00 -61.19 78.25
N PHE A 75 70.21 -62.32 78.94
CA PHE A 75 71.09 -62.39 80.12
C PHE A 75 72.50 -61.81 79.87
N SER A 76 73.03 -61.97 78.65
CA SER A 76 74.31 -61.38 78.20
C SER A 76 74.30 -59.85 78.10
N GLU A 77 73.12 -59.22 78.07
CA GLU A 77 72.91 -57.77 77.94
C GLU A 77 72.33 -57.15 79.24
N GLY A 78 72.30 -57.93 80.33
CA GLY A 78 71.75 -57.55 81.62
C GLY A 78 70.22 -57.57 81.69
N GLY A 79 69.54 -58.46 80.96
CA GLY A 79 68.09 -58.67 81.01
C GLY A 79 67.68 -60.08 81.44
N ASP A 80 66.36 -60.28 81.59
CA ASP A 80 65.78 -61.48 82.21
C ASP A 80 65.42 -62.62 81.22
N PHE A 81 65.75 -62.48 79.92
CA PHE A 81 65.31 -63.42 78.88
C PHE A 81 66.43 -64.32 78.36
N SER A 82 66.12 -65.59 78.07
CA SER A 82 67.02 -66.45 77.29
C SER A 82 66.97 -66.09 75.79
N PRO A 83 68.07 -66.31 75.03
CA PRO A 83 68.09 -66.07 73.59
C PRO A 83 66.99 -66.82 72.81
N GLU A 84 66.62 -68.03 73.27
CA GLU A 84 65.51 -68.77 72.65
C GLU A 84 64.15 -68.13 72.87
N GLU A 85 63.91 -67.52 74.03
CA GLU A 85 62.65 -66.82 74.34
C GLU A 85 62.54 -65.54 73.52
N VAL A 86 63.61 -64.75 73.43
CA VAL A 86 63.67 -63.58 72.55
C VAL A 86 63.36 -63.98 71.10
N GLY A 87 63.94 -65.08 70.61
CA GLY A 87 63.62 -65.63 69.28
C GLY A 87 62.14 -66.03 69.13
N LYS A 88 61.56 -66.72 70.13
CA LYS A 88 60.13 -67.08 70.16
C LYS A 88 59.23 -65.83 70.13
N TYR A 89 59.58 -64.76 70.86
CA TYR A 89 58.85 -63.50 70.85
C TYR A 89 58.99 -62.72 69.54
N GLN A 90 60.20 -62.64 68.96
CA GLN A 90 60.42 -62.00 67.65
C GLN A 90 59.58 -62.68 66.55
N ILE A 91 59.63 -64.01 66.44
CA ILE A 91 58.85 -64.76 65.45
C ILE A 91 57.34 -64.49 65.60
N ARG A 92 56.85 -64.40 66.84
CA ARG A 92 55.46 -64.05 67.15
C ARG A 92 55.13 -62.60 66.75
N LEU A 93 56.02 -61.65 67.03
CA LEU A 93 55.81 -60.24 66.69
C LEU A 93 55.85 -59.99 65.18
N GLU A 94 56.76 -60.63 64.45
CA GLU A 94 56.80 -60.61 62.98
C GLU A 94 55.54 -61.22 62.34
N LYS A 95 54.92 -62.20 63.00
CA LYS A 95 53.64 -62.78 62.57
C LYS A 95 52.49 -61.78 62.72
N GLU A 96 52.46 -61.01 63.82
CA GLU A 96 51.49 -59.92 64.00
C GLU A 96 51.75 -58.74 63.05
N ILE A 97 53.01 -58.35 62.81
CA ILE A 97 53.37 -57.32 61.81
C ILE A 97 52.93 -57.75 60.39
N ARG A 98 53.05 -59.03 60.05
CA ARG A 98 52.52 -59.60 58.79
C ARG A 98 51.00 -59.54 58.72
N LYS A 99 50.28 -59.91 59.79
CA LYS A 99 48.82 -59.77 59.89
C LYS A 99 48.38 -58.30 59.74
N MET A 100 48.98 -57.37 60.47
CA MET A 100 48.70 -55.93 60.38
C MET A 100 48.91 -55.39 58.96
N ARG A 101 49.94 -55.88 58.25
CA ARG A 101 50.18 -55.53 56.84
C ARG A 101 49.09 -56.07 55.91
N SER A 102 48.60 -57.28 56.16
CA SER A 102 47.47 -57.87 55.44
C SER A 102 46.17 -57.09 55.70
N ILE A 103 45.86 -56.79 56.96
CA ILE A 103 44.69 -56.00 57.38
C ILE A 103 44.72 -54.61 56.73
N ARG A 104 45.87 -53.91 56.74
CA ARG A 104 46.02 -52.63 56.02
C ARG A 104 45.74 -52.77 54.52
N LYS A 105 46.17 -53.86 53.86
CA LYS A 105 45.87 -54.09 52.44
C LYS A 105 44.36 -54.29 52.22
N SER A 106 43.73 -55.15 53.02
CA SER A 106 42.29 -55.42 52.97
C SER A 106 41.45 -54.15 53.20
N ILE A 107 41.79 -53.32 54.19
CA ILE A 107 41.13 -52.04 54.44
C ILE A 107 41.27 -51.10 53.24
N LEU A 108 42.43 -51.04 52.60
CA LEU A 108 42.64 -50.16 51.44
C LEU A 108 41.89 -50.65 50.19
N THR A 109 41.84 -51.96 49.93
CA THR A 109 41.06 -52.50 48.80
C THR A 109 39.56 -52.34 49.01
N GLU A 110 39.07 -52.47 50.24
CA GLU A 110 37.67 -52.19 50.58
C GLU A 110 37.35 -50.70 50.39
N LEU A 111 38.26 -49.82 50.78
CA LEU A 111 38.13 -48.37 50.57
C LEU A 111 38.05 -48.02 49.08
N GLU A 112 38.89 -48.65 48.26
CA GLU A 112 38.94 -48.44 46.80
C GLU A 112 37.69 -48.97 46.10
N PHE A 113 37.10 -50.07 46.60
CA PHE A 113 35.80 -50.57 46.17
C PHE A 113 34.64 -49.62 46.54
N LEU A 114 34.61 -49.12 47.77
CA LEU A 114 33.58 -48.16 48.23
C LEU A 114 33.70 -46.80 47.54
N GLU A 115 34.93 -46.32 47.30
CA GLU A 115 35.24 -45.10 46.54
C GLU A 115 34.72 -45.21 45.10
N SER A 116 35.04 -46.31 44.42
CA SER A 116 34.54 -46.61 43.06
C SER A 116 33.01 -46.71 43.01
N THR A 117 32.41 -47.40 43.98
CA THR A 117 30.95 -47.58 44.09
C THR A 117 30.23 -46.24 44.28
N SER A 118 30.75 -45.38 45.15
CA SER A 118 30.18 -44.04 45.37
C SER A 118 30.31 -43.15 44.13
N GLN A 119 31.46 -43.17 43.45
CA GLN A 119 31.63 -42.43 42.19
C GLN A 119 30.64 -42.88 41.11
N GLN A 120 30.41 -44.19 40.98
CA GLN A 120 29.46 -44.73 40.00
C GLN A 120 28.00 -44.44 40.35
N GLN A 121 27.64 -44.33 41.63
CA GLN A 121 26.32 -43.84 42.06
C GLN A 121 26.11 -42.38 41.67
N VAL A 122 27.07 -41.49 41.99
CA VAL A 122 27.02 -40.06 41.61
C VAL A 122 26.88 -39.91 40.10
N LYS A 123 27.73 -40.56 39.31
CA LYS A 123 27.70 -40.49 37.83
C LYS A 123 26.40 -41.01 37.23
N LYS A 124 25.73 -41.98 37.87
CA LYS A 124 24.42 -42.46 37.42
C LYS A 124 23.31 -41.43 37.71
N ALA A 125 23.38 -40.75 38.85
CA ALA A 125 22.42 -39.71 39.21
C ALA A 125 22.60 -38.44 38.34
N SER A 126 23.85 -38.01 38.12
CA SER A 126 24.15 -36.84 37.29
C SER A 126 23.72 -37.06 35.83
N ALA A 127 24.09 -38.18 35.22
CA ALA A 127 23.75 -38.49 33.83
C ALA A 127 22.23 -38.54 33.54
N ALA A 128 21.41 -38.83 34.54
CA ALA A 128 19.95 -38.78 34.41
C ALA A 128 19.43 -37.34 34.32
N LEU A 129 19.95 -36.43 35.16
CA LEU A 129 19.59 -35.01 35.17
C LEU A 129 20.21 -34.27 33.96
N GLU A 130 21.47 -34.56 33.61
CA GLU A 130 22.14 -34.09 32.39
C GLU A 130 21.28 -34.38 31.14
N LYS A 131 20.76 -35.62 31.02
CA LYS A 131 19.89 -35.99 29.90
C LYS A 131 18.60 -35.18 29.91
N LYS A 132 17.92 -35.06 31.06
CA LYS A 132 16.68 -34.26 31.16
C LYS A 132 16.90 -32.79 30.83
N LEU A 133 18.04 -32.22 31.22
CA LEU A 133 18.43 -30.85 30.91
C LEU A 133 18.68 -30.68 29.40
N ALA A 134 19.33 -31.65 28.75
CA ALA A 134 19.49 -31.68 27.29
C ALA A 134 18.14 -31.82 26.55
N ASP A 135 17.29 -32.77 26.97
CA ASP A 135 15.95 -33.01 26.41
C ASP A 135 15.05 -31.75 26.56
N LYS A 136 15.12 -31.05 27.70
CA LYS A 136 14.37 -29.79 27.92
C LYS A 136 14.95 -28.62 27.10
N LYS A 137 16.27 -28.60 26.91
CA LYS A 137 16.94 -27.55 26.12
C LYS A 137 16.58 -27.63 24.64
N SER A 138 16.46 -28.84 24.06
CA SER A 138 15.97 -29.00 22.68
C SER A 138 14.49 -28.65 22.54
N GLU A 139 13.64 -28.99 23.52
CA GLU A 139 12.22 -28.56 23.56
C GLU A 139 12.10 -27.01 23.49
N LEU A 140 12.85 -26.29 24.33
CA LEU A 140 12.82 -24.82 24.35
C LEU A 140 13.39 -24.19 23.07
N GLU A 141 14.42 -24.80 22.46
CA GLU A 141 15.00 -24.38 21.17
C GLU A 141 13.98 -24.52 20.01
N VAL A 142 13.20 -25.60 19.99
CA VAL A 142 12.09 -25.79 19.04
C VAL A 142 10.98 -24.77 19.26
N ILE A 143 10.57 -24.55 20.52
CA ILE A 143 9.56 -23.53 20.88
C ILE A 143 10.01 -22.12 20.44
N HIS A 144 11.29 -21.77 20.64
CA HIS A 144 11.84 -20.48 20.20
C HIS A 144 11.75 -20.32 18.68
N LYS A 145 12.18 -21.32 17.90
CA LYS A 145 12.08 -21.29 16.43
C LYS A 145 10.64 -21.17 15.95
N ILE A 146 9.70 -21.87 16.58
CA ILE A 146 8.26 -21.77 16.28
C ILE A 146 7.72 -20.36 16.59
N GLN A 147 8.22 -19.69 17.62
CA GLN A 147 7.86 -18.28 17.92
C GLN A 147 8.47 -17.31 16.90
N GLU A 148 9.73 -17.49 16.51
CA GLU A 148 10.42 -16.72 15.48
C GLU A 148 9.70 -16.84 14.12
N LEU A 149 9.39 -18.08 13.70
CA LEU A 149 8.63 -18.36 12.48
C LEU A 149 7.30 -17.62 12.45
N ILE A 150 6.48 -17.75 13.50
CA ILE A 150 5.16 -17.11 13.55
C ILE A 150 5.26 -15.57 13.57
N SER A 151 6.26 -15.01 14.26
CA SER A 151 6.52 -13.56 14.23
C SER A 151 6.90 -13.09 12.82
N ARG A 152 7.75 -13.84 12.11
CA ARG A 152 8.13 -13.59 10.70
C ARG A 152 6.91 -13.64 9.77
N THR A 153 6.03 -14.64 9.93
CA THR A 153 4.76 -14.75 9.21
C THR A 153 3.86 -13.54 9.45
N GLN A 154 3.74 -13.09 10.70
CA GLN A 154 2.90 -11.93 11.04
C GLN A 154 3.42 -10.65 10.39
N THR A 155 4.75 -10.45 10.36
CA THR A 155 5.37 -9.31 9.68
C THR A 155 5.11 -9.37 8.17
N GLN A 156 5.35 -10.52 7.52
CA GLN A 156 5.11 -10.68 6.08
C GLN A 156 3.65 -10.39 5.68
N ILE A 157 2.66 -10.82 6.47
CA ILE A 157 1.24 -10.53 6.22
C ILE A 157 0.92 -9.04 6.45
N LYS A 158 1.58 -8.37 7.42
CA LYS A 158 1.46 -6.91 7.62
C LYS A 158 2.08 -6.12 6.46
N ASP A 159 3.21 -6.56 5.93
CA ASP A 159 3.90 -5.92 4.81
C ASP A 159 3.07 -6.02 3.53
N GLU A 160 2.46 -7.17 3.26
CA GLU A 160 1.52 -7.38 2.15
C GLU A 160 0.23 -6.53 2.29
N ALA A 161 -0.31 -6.42 3.51
CA ALA A 161 -1.39 -5.49 3.79
C ALA A 161 -0.94 -4.02 3.60
N GLY A 162 0.31 -3.69 3.93
CA GLY A 162 0.95 -2.41 3.64
C GLY A 162 1.02 -2.09 2.14
N SER A 163 1.42 -3.07 1.32
CA SER A 163 1.41 -3.00 -0.15
C SER A 163 0.00 -2.70 -0.69
N SER A 164 -1.02 -3.43 -0.21
CA SER A 164 -2.42 -3.16 -0.57
C SER A 164 -2.87 -1.75 -0.17
N ASN A 165 -2.50 -1.27 1.02
CA ASN A 165 -2.85 0.08 1.49
C ASN A 165 -2.14 1.17 0.67
N LEU A 166 -0.89 0.94 0.24
CA LEU A 166 -0.14 1.87 -0.60
C LEU A 166 -0.82 2.06 -1.97
N GLN A 167 -1.14 0.97 -2.66
CA GLN A 167 -1.89 0.99 -3.93
C GLN A 167 -3.24 1.72 -3.79
N GLN A 168 -3.95 1.51 -2.66
CA GLN A 168 -5.20 2.22 -2.38
C GLN A 168 -4.96 3.74 -2.29
N SER A 169 -3.92 4.16 -1.57
CA SER A 169 -3.59 5.57 -1.39
C SER A 169 -3.18 6.25 -2.70
N GLU A 170 -2.47 5.55 -3.59
CA GLU A 170 -2.11 6.07 -4.91
C GLU A 170 -3.35 6.32 -5.79
N ILE A 171 -4.26 5.34 -5.89
CA ILE A 171 -5.51 5.50 -6.65
C ILE A 171 -6.34 6.68 -6.08
N SER A 172 -6.49 6.77 -4.76
CA SER A 172 -7.19 7.90 -4.13
C SER A 172 -6.51 9.25 -4.43
N SER A 173 -5.18 9.31 -4.51
CA SER A 173 -4.44 10.51 -4.91
C SER A 173 -4.66 10.86 -6.38
N ARG A 174 -4.65 9.86 -7.27
CA ARG A 174 -4.93 10.04 -8.72
C ARG A 174 -6.37 10.53 -8.96
N LEU A 175 -7.34 10.00 -8.21
CA LEU A 175 -8.74 10.45 -8.29
C LEU A 175 -8.94 11.90 -7.83
N GLU A 176 -8.21 12.39 -6.82
CA GLU A 176 -8.29 13.80 -6.42
C GLU A 176 -7.47 14.74 -7.33
N GLU A 177 -6.41 14.26 -7.98
CA GLU A 177 -5.75 14.98 -9.07
C GLU A 177 -6.69 15.14 -10.27
N LEU A 178 -7.37 14.06 -10.68
CA LEU A 178 -8.39 14.08 -11.73
C LEU A 178 -9.52 15.08 -11.39
N ARG A 179 -10.06 15.04 -10.17
CA ARG A 179 -11.03 16.04 -9.69
C ARG A 179 -10.52 17.47 -9.78
N ARG A 180 -9.23 17.72 -9.52
CA ARG A 180 -8.62 19.05 -9.66
C ARG A 180 -8.47 19.46 -11.14
N MET A 181 -8.13 18.51 -12.01
CA MET A 181 -8.05 18.74 -13.46
C MET A 181 -9.42 19.07 -14.06
N THR A 182 -10.48 18.31 -13.75
CA THR A 182 -11.85 18.58 -14.24
C THR A 182 -12.41 19.93 -13.73
N ARG A 183 -11.98 20.40 -12.55
CA ARG A 183 -12.35 21.73 -12.03
C ARG A 183 -11.55 22.89 -12.67
N SER A 184 -10.52 22.61 -13.47
CA SER A 184 -9.64 23.63 -14.05
C SER A 184 -9.94 23.87 -15.54
N THR A 185 -10.24 25.12 -15.88
CA THR A 185 -10.59 25.55 -17.24
C THR A 185 -9.41 25.60 -18.23
N GLN A 186 -8.17 25.40 -17.75
CA GLN A 186 -6.95 25.64 -18.53
C GLN A 186 -6.18 24.36 -18.95
N VAL A 187 -6.69 23.17 -18.63
CA VAL A 187 -6.01 21.89 -18.92
C VAL A 187 -6.18 21.49 -20.40
N SER A 188 -5.13 21.00 -21.06
CA SER A 188 -5.26 20.37 -22.39
C SER A 188 -6.04 19.05 -22.27
N PRO A 189 -7.03 18.78 -23.14
CA PRO A 189 -7.80 17.53 -23.09
C PRO A 189 -6.93 16.28 -23.20
N ASP A 190 -5.88 16.29 -24.03
CA ASP A 190 -4.99 15.15 -24.27
C ASP A 190 -4.24 14.75 -22.98
N ARG A 191 -3.89 15.74 -22.16
CA ARG A 191 -3.32 15.53 -20.82
C ARG A 191 -4.35 14.94 -19.84
N VAL A 192 -5.64 15.23 -20.00
CA VAL A 192 -6.71 14.62 -19.20
C VAL A 192 -6.96 13.19 -19.64
N CYS A 193 -7.10 12.93 -20.94
CA CYS A 193 -7.30 11.60 -21.51
C CYS A 193 -6.14 10.64 -21.17
N SER A 194 -4.88 11.05 -21.37
CA SER A 194 -3.71 10.22 -21.01
C SER A 194 -3.60 9.94 -19.51
N PHE A 195 -3.94 10.90 -18.65
CA PHE A 195 -3.97 10.70 -17.21
C PHE A 195 -5.11 9.74 -16.77
N LEU A 196 -6.24 9.76 -17.48
CA LEU A 196 -7.35 8.82 -17.26
C LEU A 196 -6.97 7.39 -17.64
N SER A 197 -6.35 7.19 -18.81
CA SER A 197 -5.86 5.87 -19.23
C SER A 197 -4.87 5.29 -18.21
N SER A 198 -3.91 6.09 -17.72
CA SER A 198 -2.97 5.65 -16.67
C SER A 198 -3.67 5.36 -15.34
N THR A 199 -4.69 6.15 -14.97
CA THR A 199 -5.44 5.92 -13.72
C THR A 199 -6.30 4.64 -13.79
N HIS A 200 -6.90 4.36 -14.95
CA HIS A 200 -7.59 3.10 -15.21
C HIS A 200 -6.63 1.91 -15.22
N GLU A 201 -5.41 2.06 -15.75
CA GLU A 201 -4.39 1.00 -15.72
C GLU A 201 -4.02 0.60 -14.27
N GLU A 202 -3.86 1.56 -13.36
CA GLU A 202 -3.62 1.28 -11.94
C GLU A 202 -4.82 0.65 -11.23
N ILE A 203 -6.05 1.08 -11.54
CA ILE A 203 -7.27 0.41 -11.07
C ILE A 203 -7.28 -1.05 -11.55
N THR A 204 -6.99 -1.30 -12.83
CA THR A 204 -6.96 -2.64 -13.44
C THR A 204 -5.78 -3.51 -12.97
N LYS A 205 -4.65 -2.92 -12.54
CA LYS A 205 -3.60 -3.62 -11.77
C LYS A 205 -4.12 -4.04 -10.40
N ARG A 206 -4.79 -3.14 -9.68
CA ARG A 206 -5.34 -3.44 -8.34
C ARG A 206 -6.48 -4.46 -8.37
N CYS A 207 -7.34 -4.45 -9.39
CA CYS A 207 -8.38 -5.47 -9.57
C CYS A 207 -7.78 -6.89 -9.69
N ARG A 208 -6.70 -7.03 -10.47
CA ARG A 208 -5.96 -8.30 -10.60
C ARG A 208 -5.24 -8.71 -9.32
N TYR A 209 -4.63 -7.75 -8.61
CA TYR A 209 -3.96 -7.97 -7.33
C TYR A 209 -4.93 -8.42 -6.22
N LEU A 210 -6.17 -7.93 -6.21
CA LEU A 210 -7.22 -8.28 -5.24
C LEU A 210 -8.17 -9.41 -5.69
N GLU A 211 -7.94 -10.03 -6.85
CA GLU A 211 -8.79 -11.11 -7.40
C GLU A 211 -10.28 -10.70 -7.49
N LEU A 212 -10.54 -9.51 -8.03
CA LEU A 212 -11.89 -8.95 -8.21
C LEU A 212 -12.48 -9.46 -9.53
N ASP A 213 -13.36 -10.47 -9.44
CA ASP A 213 -14.06 -11.06 -10.58
C ASP A 213 -15.05 -10.08 -11.21
N HIS A 214 -15.16 -10.12 -12.53
CA HIS A 214 -16.07 -9.25 -13.29
C HIS A 214 -17.56 -9.39 -12.88
N SER A 215 -17.95 -10.51 -12.27
CA SER A 215 -19.29 -10.70 -11.69
C SER A 215 -19.60 -9.77 -10.51
N GLU A 216 -18.59 -9.36 -9.72
CA GLU A 216 -18.77 -8.42 -8.60
C GLU A 216 -19.02 -6.98 -9.10
N LEU A 217 -18.71 -6.67 -10.36
CA LEU A 217 -18.91 -5.35 -10.98
C LEU A 217 -20.36 -5.11 -11.48
N SER A 218 -21.18 -6.17 -11.58
CA SER A 218 -22.58 -6.10 -12.04
C SER A 218 -23.58 -5.90 -10.89
N ALA A 219 -23.11 -5.92 -9.64
CA ALA A 219 -23.95 -5.83 -8.45
C ALA A 219 -24.27 -4.37 -8.09
N ASP A 220 -25.38 -3.85 -8.63
CA ASP A 220 -25.93 -2.54 -8.28
C ASP A 220 -26.09 -2.36 -6.74
N PRO A 221 -25.46 -1.34 -6.12
CA PRO A 221 -25.45 -1.17 -4.66
C PRO A 221 -26.82 -0.96 -3.99
N GLU A 222 -27.85 -0.51 -4.72
CA GLU A 222 -29.13 -0.15 -4.12
C GLU A 222 -30.03 -1.36 -3.82
N SER A 223 -29.80 -2.49 -4.50
CA SER A 223 -30.63 -3.71 -4.45
C SER A 223 -30.60 -4.52 -3.12
N ARG A 224 -30.22 -3.90 -1.99
CA ARG A 224 -30.18 -4.57 -0.66
C ARG A 224 -30.67 -3.75 0.54
N LYS A 225 -31.83 -3.09 0.43
CA LYS A 225 -32.54 -2.50 1.60
C LYS A 225 -34.06 -2.71 1.63
N GLN A 226 -34.47 -3.88 2.13
CA GLN A 226 -35.64 -4.16 2.98
C GLN A 226 -35.39 -5.57 3.58
N VAL A 227 -35.77 -5.91 4.82
CA VAL A 227 -36.77 -5.35 5.73
C VAL A 227 -36.14 -4.86 7.06
N GLU A 228 -36.91 -4.10 7.84
CA GLU A 228 -36.60 -3.55 9.18
C GLU A 228 -36.18 -4.57 10.26
N GLY A 229 -35.56 -4.13 11.37
CA GLY A 229 -35.44 -2.74 11.84
C GLY A 229 -34.35 -2.45 12.87
N SER A 230 -34.41 -1.25 13.46
CA SER A 230 -33.44 -0.71 14.43
C SER A 230 -34.17 0.15 15.49
N PRO A 231 -33.52 0.64 16.57
CA PRO A 231 -32.50 1.70 16.52
C PRO A 231 -31.32 1.44 17.50
N GLN A 232 -30.45 2.35 17.96
CA GLN A 232 -30.33 3.82 17.83
C GLN A 232 -28.85 4.28 17.88
N SER A 233 -28.50 5.26 17.03
CA SER A 233 -27.63 6.43 17.31
C SER A 233 -26.10 6.31 17.58
N GLY A 234 -25.33 7.25 17.00
CA GLY A 234 -23.86 7.48 17.17
C GLY A 234 -23.55 8.78 17.97
N PRO A 235 -22.52 9.62 17.63
CA PRO A 235 -21.51 9.52 16.56
C PRO A 235 -20.03 10.02 16.84
N GLN A 236 -19.07 9.56 16.01
CA GLN A 236 -17.87 10.26 15.39
C GLN A 236 -16.70 10.99 16.15
N LEU A 237 -15.44 10.70 15.69
CA LEU A 237 -14.24 11.57 15.40
C LEU A 237 -13.47 12.33 16.54
N LEU A 238 -12.15 12.68 16.49
CA LEU A 238 -10.95 12.35 15.66
C LEU A 238 -9.59 12.80 16.34
N SER A 239 -8.51 11.98 16.33
CA SER A 239 -7.05 12.37 16.49
C SER A 239 -6.59 12.94 17.86
N ARG A 240 -5.32 13.28 18.24
CA ARG A 240 -3.90 13.31 17.71
C ARG A 240 -2.95 13.52 18.96
N THR A 241 -1.59 13.49 19.05
CA THR A 241 -0.35 13.27 18.24
C THR A 241 0.86 12.94 19.18
N ALA A 242 2.01 12.46 18.66
CA ALA A 242 3.42 12.51 19.19
C ALA A 242 3.78 11.73 20.50
N VAL A 243 4.63 10.67 20.45
CA VAL A 243 6.12 10.61 20.68
C VAL A 243 6.50 10.66 22.19
N ASP A 244 7.25 9.72 22.81
CA ASP A 244 8.12 8.60 22.37
C ASP A 244 8.09 7.39 23.39
N PRO A 245 8.78 6.23 23.17
CA PRO A 245 8.58 4.96 23.93
C PRO A 245 9.52 4.76 25.15
N PRO A 246 9.24 3.73 26.00
CA PRO A 246 10.15 2.56 26.05
C PRO A 246 9.47 1.17 26.26
N GLU A 247 10.34 0.15 26.34
CA GLU A 247 10.21 -1.33 26.22
C GLU A 247 9.21 -2.10 27.12
N ASP A 248 8.96 -3.37 26.72
CA ASP A 248 8.10 -4.39 27.37
C ASP A 248 8.92 -5.26 28.38
N PRO A 249 8.35 -5.84 29.45
CA PRO A 249 9.10 -6.08 30.68
C PRO A 249 9.77 -7.47 30.83
N VAL A 250 10.96 -7.46 31.44
CA VAL A 250 11.59 -8.62 32.10
C VAL A 250 11.37 -8.55 33.62
N LEU A 251 11.36 -9.70 34.29
CA LEU A 251 11.00 -9.88 35.71
C LEU A 251 11.95 -9.15 36.69
N GLY A 252 11.43 -8.38 37.66
CA GLY A 252 12.24 -7.88 38.80
C GLY A 252 11.61 -6.88 39.79
N THR A 253 11.21 -7.38 40.97
CA THR A 253 11.24 -6.71 42.31
C THR A 253 10.87 -5.22 42.52
N SER A 254 9.71 -5.00 43.15
CA SER A 254 9.44 -4.10 44.30
C SER A 254 10.15 -2.73 44.45
N SER A 255 9.38 -1.63 44.42
CA SER A 255 9.06 -0.86 45.65
C SER A 255 7.97 0.20 45.39
N ARG A 256 7.81 1.24 46.23
CA ARG A 256 6.54 1.94 46.55
C ARG A 256 6.70 3.47 46.57
N VAL A 257 5.60 4.20 46.27
CA VAL A 257 5.16 5.53 46.82
C VAL A 257 4.91 6.67 45.79
N GLN A 258 3.70 7.27 45.90
CA GLN A 258 3.22 8.62 45.47
C GLN A 258 2.70 8.89 44.04
N ASP A 259 1.78 9.87 44.00
CA ASP A 259 0.77 10.36 43.02
C ASP A 259 0.30 11.76 43.58
N PRO A 260 -0.36 12.73 42.89
CA PRO A 260 -0.94 12.76 41.54
C PRO A 260 -0.57 13.97 40.63
N GLY A 261 -0.96 13.93 39.34
CA GLY A 261 -0.50 14.92 38.32
C GLY A 261 -1.40 15.31 37.12
N ARG A 262 -2.74 15.16 37.19
CA ARG A 262 -3.79 15.78 36.31
C ARG A 262 -3.37 16.28 34.89
N GLY A 263 -3.82 15.62 33.81
CA GLY A 263 -3.77 16.16 32.44
C GLY A 263 -4.75 15.50 31.43
N ARG A 264 -5.32 16.30 30.51
CA ARG A 264 -6.08 15.86 29.30
C ARG A 264 -5.08 15.54 28.15
N SER A 265 -5.42 14.87 27.04
CA SER A 265 -6.73 14.56 26.43
C SER A 265 -6.75 13.23 25.66
N THR A 266 -7.91 12.58 25.61
CA THR A 266 -8.17 11.38 24.79
C THR A 266 -8.28 11.71 23.29
N GLY A 267 -7.51 11.04 22.44
CA GLY A 267 -7.62 11.13 20.98
C GLY A 267 -7.89 9.76 20.36
N LEU A 268 -9.12 9.52 19.87
CA LEU A 268 -9.51 8.22 19.33
C LEU A 268 -8.96 8.03 17.90
N SER A 269 -8.26 6.91 17.69
CA SER A 269 -7.80 6.42 16.39
C SER A 269 -8.54 5.13 16.03
N LEU A 270 -8.76 4.90 14.73
CA LEU A 270 -9.60 3.83 14.16
C LEU A 270 -9.02 2.39 14.35
N VAL A 271 -7.91 2.26 15.10
CA VAL A 271 -7.25 0.98 15.41
C VAL A 271 -8.04 0.15 16.43
N GLN A 272 -8.83 0.79 17.31
CA GLN A 272 -9.52 0.08 18.41
C GLN A 272 -10.63 -0.89 17.95
N LEU A 273 -11.09 -0.82 16.69
CA LEU A 273 -12.07 -1.79 16.17
C LEU A 273 -11.44 -3.18 15.95
N TRP A 274 -10.15 -3.25 15.62
CA TRP A 274 -9.43 -4.51 15.38
C TRP A 274 -9.14 -5.32 16.65
N GLN A 275 -9.24 -4.70 17.84
CA GLN A 275 -8.85 -5.35 19.10
C GLN A 275 -10.02 -5.92 19.92
N ARG A 276 -11.29 -5.67 19.53
CA ARG A 276 -12.46 -5.99 20.38
C ARG A 276 -13.22 -7.27 20.02
N SER A 277 -12.63 -8.18 19.23
CA SER A 277 -13.30 -9.38 18.70
C SER A 277 -12.70 -10.73 19.16
N ILE A 278 -11.80 -10.74 20.15
CA ILE A 278 -11.12 -11.97 20.60
C ILE A 278 -11.50 -12.37 22.04
N ASP A 279 -11.81 -11.42 22.93
CA ASP A 279 -12.11 -11.71 24.36
C ASP A 279 -13.54 -12.21 24.65
N ALA A 280 -14.33 -12.56 23.61
CA ALA A 280 -15.75 -12.88 23.74
C ALA A 280 -16.07 -14.39 23.79
N VAL A 281 -15.08 -15.28 23.60
CA VAL A 281 -15.32 -16.74 23.49
C VAL A 281 -14.34 -17.58 24.32
N ILE A 282 -14.43 -17.46 25.65
CA ILE A 282 -14.20 -18.57 26.60
C ILE A 282 -15.03 -18.28 27.87
N SER A 283 -16.12 -19.03 28.09
CA SER A 283 -16.67 -19.23 29.44
C SER A 283 -17.68 -20.38 29.54
N GLN A 284 -17.39 -21.28 30.49
CA GLN A 284 -18.25 -22.27 31.12
C GLN A 284 -18.66 -23.56 30.37
N ARG A 285 -18.70 -24.64 31.18
CA ARG A 285 -19.07 -26.05 30.92
C ARG A 285 -18.10 -26.83 30.01
N GLY A 286 -17.73 -28.07 30.35
CA GLY A 286 -18.04 -28.83 31.56
C GLY A 286 -17.33 -30.20 31.59
N ARG A 287 -17.20 -30.82 32.77
CA ARG A 287 -16.57 -32.15 32.92
C ARG A 287 -17.36 -33.24 32.18
N GLY A 288 -16.67 -34.06 31.38
CA GLY A 288 -17.19 -35.24 30.69
C GLY A 288 -16.12 -36.32 30.57
N SER A 289 -16.52 -37.60 30.48
CA SER A 289 -15.63 -38.76 30.65
C SER A 289 -14.72 -39.08 29.44
N ARG A 290 -13.74 -39.97 29.65
CA ARG A 290 -12.90 -40.57 28.59
C ARG A 290 -13.68 -41.58 27.75
N THR A 291 -13.51 -41.52 26.43
CA THR A 291 -13.53 -42.69 25.51
C THR A 291 -12.52 -42.45 24.38
N LYS A 292 -11.96 -43.53 23.81
CA LYS A 292 -11.11 -43.47 22.61
C LYS A 292 -11.98 -43.62 21.35
N THR A 293 -11.76 -42.76 20.35
CA THR A 293 -12.17 -43.02 18.94
C THR A 293 -11.39 -42.14 17.95
N ASP A 294 -10.26 -42.69 17.49
CA ASP A 294 -9.72 -42.71 16.12
C ASP A 294 -9.90 -41.48 15.19
N ASP A 295 -8.85 -40.65 15.12
CA ASP A 295 -8.17 -39.97 13.99
C ASP A 295 -8.90 -39.35 12.76
N ILE A 296 -10.13 -39.72 12.42
CA ILE A 296 -10.70 -39.38 11.09
C ILE A 296 -11.22 -37.92 11.00
N THR A 297 -11.46 -37.26 12.13
CA THR A 297 -11.99 -35.89 12.17
C THR A 297 -10.94 -34.83 11.87
N ALA A 298 -9.66 -35.08 12.17
CA ALA A 298 -8.58 -34.12 11.97
C ALA A 298 -8.35 -33.82 10.49
N GLU A 299 -8.18 -34.85 9.65
CA GLU A 299 -8.03 -34.67 8.19
C GLU A 299 -9.18 -33.88 7.55
N LYS A 300 -10.42 -34.11 7.99
CA LYS A 300 -11.60 -33.46 7.39
C LYS A 300 -11.62 -31.96 7.62
N GLY A 301 -11.08 -31.47 8.74
CA GLY A 301 -10.88 -30.03 8.95
C GLY A 301 -9.80 -29.43 8.02
N PHE A 302 -8.87 -30.24 7.53
CA PHE A 302 -7.74 -29.78 6.71
C PHE A 302 -8.05 -29.79 5.21
N ARG A 303 -8.88 -30.72 4.72
CA ARG A 303 -9.39 -30.68 3.33
C ARG A 303 -10.30 -29.48 3.07
N PHE A 304 -10.94 -28.92 4.10
CA PHE A 304 -11.77 -27.72 3.99
C PHE A 304 -10.97 -26.42 3.75
N LEU A 305 -9.64 -26.43 3.90
CA LEU A 305 -8.81 -25.22 3.84
C LEU A 305 -8.38 -24.78 2.43
N GLY A 306 -8.84 -25.43 1.36
CA GLY A 306 -8.59 -24.99 -0.02
C GLY A 306 -7.11 -25.00 -0.45
N PHE A 307 -6.23 -25.73 0.26
CA PHE A 307 -4.81 -25.90 -0.11
C PHE A 307 -4.60 -27.01 -1.16
N GLU A 308 -5.60 -27.31 -1.99
CA GLU A 308 -5.42 -28.10 -3.19
C GLU A 308 -4.82 -27.20 -4.27
N GLN A 309 -3.65 -27.58 -4.80
CA GLN A 309 -2.93 -26.82 -5.82
C GLN A 309 -3.54 -27.08 -7.21
N GLU A 310 -4.77 -26.61 -7.42
CA GLU A 310 -5.40 -26.62 -8.75
C GLU A 310 -5.29 -25.25 -9.41
N THR A 311 -4.68 -25.23 -10.61
CA THR A 311 -4.18 -24.06 -11.36
C THR A 311 -3.08 -23.24 -10.68
N GLU A 312 -2.18 -22.65 -11.46
CA GLU A 312 -1.24 -21.65 -10.96
C GLU A 312 -2.03 -20.35 -10.69
N PRO A 313 -2.17 -19.90 -9.44
CA PRO A 313 -2.78 -18.60 -9.18
C PRO A 313 -1.76 -17.51 -9.55
N ASN A 314 -2.24 -16.34 -9.97
CA ASN A 314 -1.37 -15.22 -10.34
C ASN A 314 -0.34 -14.96 -9.24
N ALA A 315 0.94 -15.15 -9.54
CA ALA A 315 2.07 -15.11 -8.59
C ALA A 315 2.36 -13.72 -7.97
N CYS A 316 1.39 -12.81 -8.07
CA CYS A 316 1.42 -11.42 -7.60
C CYS A 316 0.08 -11.00 -6.96
N SER A 317 -0.82 -11.91 -6.60
CA SER A 317 -2.08 -11.55 -5.88
C SER A 317 -1.92 -11.58 -4.36
N PHE A 318 -2.71 -10.76 -3.66
CA PHE A 318 -2.74 -10.70 -2.19
C PHE A 318 -3.04 -12.07 -1.57
N SER A 319 -4.04 -12.75 -2.11
CA SER A 319 -4.47 -14.09 -1.67
C SER A 319 -3.33 -15.12 -1.82
N SER A 320 -2.69 -15.15 -3.00
CA SER A 320 -1.56 -16.06 -3.28
C SER A 320 -0.38 -15.81 -2.34
N SER A 321 -0.01 -14.55 -2.13
CA SER A 321 1.10 -14.18 -1.24
C SER A 321 0.86 -14.63 0.19
N VAL A 322 -0.31 -14.27 0.76
CA VAL A 322 -0.68 -14.66 2.13
C VAL A 322 -0.79 -16.18 2.29
N ASN A 323 -1.46 -16.87 1.36
CA ASN A 323 -1.61 -18.33 1.42
C ASN A 323 -0.26 -19.05 1.27
N SER A 324 0.64 -18.55 0.41
CA SER A 324 2.01 -19.07 0.28
C SER A 324 2.82 -18.90 1.57
N VAL A 325 2.79 -17.70 2.17
CA VAL A 325 3.45 -17.39 3.45
C VAL A 325 2.92 -18.29 4.58
N LEU A 326 1.61 -18.47 4.69
CA LEU A 326 0.98 -19.34 5.69
C LEU A 326 1.33 -20.83 5.47
N TRP A 327 1.25 -21.32 4.23
CA TRP A 327 1.54 -22.71 3.88
C TRP A 327 3.02 -23.08 4.11
N LYS A 328 3.93 -22.19 3.69
CA LYS A 328 5.37 -22.32 3.95
C LYS A 328 5.65 -22.37 5.46
N THR A 329 5.07 -21.45 6.23
CA THR A 329 5.20 -21.44 7.70
C THR A 329 4.67 -22.73 8.33
N LYS A 330 3.50 -23.21 7.90
CA LYS A 330 2.89 -24.45 8.39
C LYS A 330 3.78 -25.67 8.15
N ASN A 331 4.43 -25.75 6.99
CA ASN A 331 5.37 -26.83 6.68
C ASN A 331 6.68 -26.71 7.47
N GLU A 332 7.25 -25.51 7.61
CA GLU A 332 8.44 -25.28 8.44
C GLU A 332 8.18 -25.63 9.91
N ILE A 333 7.00 -25.30 10.47
CA ILE A 333 6.60 -25.70 11.82
C ILE A 333 6.41 -27.22 11.91
N ARG A 334 5.70 -27.86 10.97
CA ARG A 334 5.48 -29.32 10.98
C ARG A 334 6.81 -30.07 11.08
N ASN A 335 7.75 -29.72 10.22
CA ASN A 335 9.08 -30.33 10.14
C ASN A 335 9.93 -30.10 11.42
N LEU A 336 9.62 -29.09 12.24
CA LEU A 336 10.24 -28.87 13.56
C LEU A 336 9.53 -29.65 14.69
N THR A 337 8.29 -30.09 14.49
CA THR A 337 7.45 -30.75 15.50
C THR A 337 7.31 -32.27 15.35
N GLU A 338 7.97 -32.90 14.36
CA GLU A 338 7.90 -34.37 14.18
C GLU A 338 8.35 -35.14 15.44
N ASP A 339 9.25 -34.57 16.25
CA ASP A 339 9.69 -35.10 17.56
C ASP A 339 8.97 -34.51 18.79
N THR A 340 8.13 -33.45 18.66
CA THR A 340 7.57 -32.72 19.83
C THR A 340 6.10 -32.31 19.69
N CYS A 341 5.23 -33.07 20.35
CA CYS A 341 3.76 -32.97 20.25
C CYS A 341 3.13 -31.71 20.91
N CYS A 342 3.77 -31.10 21.90
CA CYS A 342 3.07 -30.30 22.92
C CYS A 342 2.71 -28.84 22.56
N SER A 343 2.98 -28.33 21.35
CA SER A 343 2.66 -26.93 20.98
C SER A 343 1.78 -26.75 19.74
N LEU A 344 1.61 -27.79 18.92
CA LEU A 344 1.13 -27.68 17.54
C LEU A 344 -0.24 -26.98 17.43
N ASP A 345 -1.24 -27.40 18.21
CA ASP A 345 -2.59 -26.84 18.21
C ASP A 345 -2.61 -25.30 18.38
N SER A 346 -1.80 -24.80 19.32
CA SER A 346 -1.70 -23.35 19.60
C SER A 346 -1.06 -22.55 18.47
N THR A 347 -0.16 -23.18 17.70
CA THR A 347 0.46 -22.56 16.53
C THR A 347 -0.50 -22.54 15.35
N GLN A 348 -1.26 -23.62 15.15
CA GLN A 348 -2.26 -23.72 14.11
C GLN A 348 -3.43 -22.76 14.34
N GLN A 349 -3.89 -22.59 15.58
CA GLN A 349 -4.90 -21.58 15.92
C GLN A 349 -4.44 -20.15 15.60
N ARG A 350 -3.16 -19.82 15.81
CA ARG A 350 -2.60 -18.51 15.41
C ARG A 350 -2.55 -18.34 13.88
N LEU A 351 -2.14 -19.37 13.13
CA LEU A 351 -2.12 -19.33 11.66
C LEU A 351 -3.53 -19.18 11.06
N LEU A 352 -4.52 -19.88 11.63
CA LEU A 352 -5.93 -19.71 11.26
C LEU A 352 -6.43 -18.28 11.55
N GLY A 353 -6.10 -17.74 12.73
CA GLY A 353 -6.45 -16.35 13.08
C GLY A 353 -5.82 -15.31 12.14
N TYR A 354 -4.62 -15.53 11.62
CA TYR A 354 -4.02 -14.66 10.59
C TYR A 354 -4.71 -14.81 9.23
N TRP A 355 -5.13 -16.03 8.85
CA TRP A 355 -5.91 -16.26 7.63
C TRP A 355 -7.28 -15.57 7.69
N ASP A 356 -7.99 -15.69 8.82
CA ASP A 356 -9.27 -15.00 9.04
C ASP A 356 -9.11 -13.49 8.92
N GLN A 357 -8.11 -12.91 9.59
CA GLN A 357 -7.77 -11.48 9.54
C GLN A 357 -7.46 -11.02 8.10
N ALA A 358 -6.66 -11.80 7.35
CA ALA A 358 -6.35 -11.52 5.96
C ALA A 358 -7.59 -11.62 5.05
N SER A 359 -8.50 -12.57 5.30
CA SER A 359 -9.75 -12.69 4.54
C SER A 359 -10.69 -11.51 4.78
N VAL A 360 -10.73 -10.98 6.01
CA VAL A 360 -11.50 -9.78 6.37
C VAL A 360 -10.87 -8.53 5.74
N PHE A 361 -9.54 -8.42 5.77
CA PHE A 361 -8.81 -7.33 5.12
C PHE A 361 -8.97 -7.34 3.59
N LEU A 362 -8.96 -8.52 2.95
CA LEU A 362 -9.19 -8.67 1.51
C LEU A 362 -10.61 -8.23 1.13
N LYS A 363 -11.63 -8.68 1.87
CA LYS A 363 -13.03 -8.26 1.68
C LYS A 363 -13.18 -6.74 1.84
N ALA A 364 -12.58 -6.15 2.87
CA ALA A 364 -12.56 -4.69 3.05
C ALA A 364 -11.87 -3.99 1.87
N SER A 365 -10.69 -4.46 1.45
CA SER A 365 -9.92 -3.92 0.32
C SER A 365 -10.70 -3.97 -1.00
N LYS A 366 -11.42 -5.06 -1.27
CA LYS A 366 -12.34 -5.18 -2.42
C LYS A 366 -13.46 -4.13 -2.35
N THR A 367 -14.16 -4.03 -1.22
CA THR A 367 -15.26 -3.03 -1.09
C THR A 367 -14.78 -1.59 -1.19
N GLU A 368 -13.53 -1.31 -0.82
CA GLU A 368 -12.93 0.02 -0.99
C GLU A 368 -12.53 0.29 -2.44
N LEU A 369 -12.00 -0.71 -3.16
CA LEU A 369 -11.76 -0.57 -4.61
C LEU A 369 -13.06 -0.35 -5.38
N LEU A 370 -14.15 -1.03 -5.02
CA LEU A 370 -15.47 -0.78 -5.64
C LEU A 370 -15.93 0.68 -5.44
N LYS A 371 -15.66 1.30 -4.28
CA LYS A 371 -15.89 2.76 -4.08
C LYS A 371 -14.96 3.62 -4.92
N GLN A 372 -13.69 3.24 -5.07
CA GLN A 372 -12.74 3.95 -5.93
C GLN A 372 -13.15 3.88 -7.41
N MET A 373 -13.69 2.74 -7.86
CA MET A 373 -14.24 2.55 -9.21
C MET A 373 -15.52 3.35 -9.42
N ALA A 374 -16.47 3.33 -8.47
CA ALA A 374 -17.66 4.17 -8.51
C ALA A 374 -17.28 5.67 -8.57
N ALA A 375 -16.37 6.11 -7.71
CA ALA A 375 -15.86 7.48 -7.71
C ALA A 375 -15.08 7.86 -8.98
N PHE A 376 -14.49 6.89 -9.70
CA PHE A 376 -13.89 7.11 -11.02
C PHE A 376 -14.98 7.28 -12.09
N GLN A 377 -16.02 6.44 -12.07
CA GLN A 377 -17.16 6.52 -12.98
C GLN A 377 -18.00 7.80 -12.80
N GLU A 378 -18.20 8.25 -11.56
CA GLU A 378 -18.79 9.56 -11.22
C GLU A 378 -18.01 10.74 -11.83
N LEU A 379 -16.69 10.61 -11.98
CA LEU A 379 -15.85 11.65 -12.57
C LEU A 379 -15.79 11.57 -14.10
N LEU A 380 -15.96 10.37 -14.68
CA LEU A 380 -16.04 10.17 -16.13
C LEU A 380 -17.36 10.68 -16.73
N SER A 381 -18.50 10.50 -16.05
CA SER A 381 -19.82 10.90 -16.59
C SER A 381 -19.91 12.39 -16.99
N PRO A 382 -19.58 13.39 -16.13
CA PRO A 382 -19.66 14.79 -16.51
C PRO A 382 -18.49 15.27 -17.40
N LEU A 383 -17.44 14.46 -17.54
CA LEU A 383 -16.17 14.91 -18.12
C LEU A 383 -16.28 15.38 -19.59
N PRO A 384 -16.92 14.65 -20.52
CA PRO A 384 -17.04 15.10 -21.91
C PRO A 384 -17.73 16.47 -22.02
N ALA A 385 -18.81 16.67 -21.26
CA ALA A 385 -19.54 17.93 -21.23
C ALA A 385 -18.67 19.08 -20.69
N VAL A 386 -17.90 18.84 -19.63
CA VAL A 386 -16.96 19.84 -19.06
C VAL A 386 -15.83 20.16 -20.04
N LEU A 387 -15.22 19.17 -20.68
CA LEU A 387 -14.12 19.40 -21.63
C LEU A 387 -14.59 20.13 -22.90
N ILE A 388 -15.74 19.74 -23.46
CA ILE A 388 -16.35 20.43 -24.60
C ILE A 388 -16.72 21.87 -24.22
N SER A 389 -17.29 22.11 -23.04
CA SER A 389 -17.66 23.45 -22.56
C SER A 389 -16.43 24.34 -22.33
N ASN A 390 -15.36 23.82 -21.71
CA ASN A 390 -14.10 24.55 -21.54
C ASN A 390 -13.45 24.88 -22.89
N HIS A 391 -13.50 23.97 -23.86
CA HIS A 391 -12.98 24.16 -25.21
C HIS A 391 -13.77 25.24 -25.97
N GLU A 392 -15.10 25.17 -25.95
CA GLU A 392 -16.01 26.20 -26.48
C GLU A 392 -15.72 27.59 -25.87
N GLN A 393 -15.59 27.66 -24.54
CA GLN A 393 -15.33 28.92 -23.84
C GLN A 393 -13.93 29.49 -24.15
N ARG A 394 -12.92 28.64 -24.36
CA ARG A 394 -11.59 29.06 -24.80
C ARG A 394 -11.63 29.71 -26.18
N HIS A 395 -12.22 29.04 -27.18
CA HIS A 395 -12.32 29.59 -28.53
C HIS A 395 -13.20 30.85 -28.58
N ARG A 396 -14.28 30.94 -27.79
CA ARG A 396 -15.04 32.19 -27.61
C ARG A 396 -14.18 33.35 -27.10
N SER A 397 -13.40 33.09 -26.06
CA SER A 397 -12.61 34.13 -25.39
C SER A 397 -11.53 34.68 -26.33
N GLN A 398 -10.89 33.79 -27.11
CA GLN A 398 -9.91 34.19 -28.13
C GLN A 398 -10.57 34.97 -29.29
N LEU A 399 -11.69 34.50 -29.82
CA LEU A 399 -12.41 35.19 -30.89
C LEU A 399 -12.82 36.62 -30.48
N ALA A 400 -13.30 36.78 -29.24
CA ALA A 400 -13.66 38.11 -28.70
C ALA A 400 -12.44 39.03 -28.50
N GLU A 401 -11.27 38.48 -28.16
CA GLU A 401 -10.01 39.23 -28.11
C GLU A 401 -9.58 39.70 -29.50
N ASP A 402 -9.51 38.78 -30.47
CA ASP A 402 -9.02 39.06 -31.83
C ASP A 402 -9.92 40.07 -32.56
N VAL A 403 -11.24 39.86 -32.52
CA VAL A 403 -12.24 40.79 -33.07
C VAL A 403 -12.19 42.13 -32.34
N GLY A 404 -11.96 42.13 -31.02
CA GLY A 404 -11.76 43.34 -30.23
C GLY A 404 -10.51 44.13 -30.65
N VAL A 405 -9.41 43.46 -31.00
CA VAL A 405 -8.20 44.09 -31.56
C VAL A 405 -8.50 44.71 -32.92
N ALA A 406 -9.17 43.99 -33.81
CA ALA A 406 -9.50 44.48 -35.15
C ALA A 406 -10.50 45.66 -35.12
N ARG A 407 -11.54 45.62 -34.27
CA ARG A 407 -12.45 46.76 -34.06
C ARG A 407 -11.72 48.01 -33.57
N ARG A 408 -10.82 47.89 -32.58
CA ARG A 408 -10.04 49.06 -32.09
C ARG A 408 -9.19 49.69 -33.18
N ARG A 409 -8.54 48.89 -34.05
CA ARG A 409 -7.81 49.41 -35.22
C ARG A 409 -8.73 50.17 -36.19
N LEU A 410 -9.95 49.68 -36.41
CA LEU A 410 -10.94 50.38 -37.24
C LEU A 410 -11.36 51.72 -36.63
N GLU A 411 -11.62 51.75 -35.32
CA GLU A 411 -11.97 52.95 -34.56
C GLU A 411 -10.83 54.00 -34.60
N GLU A 412 -9.58 53.57 -34.43
CA GLU A 412 -8.38 54.43 -34.55
C GLU A 412 -8.25 55.05 -35.96
N MET A 413 -8.42 54.24 -37.02
CA MET A 413 -8.38 54.73 -38.41
C MET A 413 -9.54 55.67 -38.74
N LEU A 414 -10.75 55.38 -38.23
CA LEU A 414 -11.92 56.25 -38.38
C LEU A 414 -11.69 57.59 -37.69
N ALA A 415 -11.18 57.60 -36.46
CA ALA A 415 -10.90 58.82 -35.70
C ALA A 415 -9.86 59.71 -36.39
N ALA A 416 -8.76 59.13 -36.88
CA ALA A 416 -7.73 59.87 -37.62
C ALA A 416 -8.28 60.46 -38.93
N SER A 417 -9.10 59.70 -39.67
CA SER A 417 -9.70 60.18 -40.91
C SER A 417 -10.80 61.23 -40.67
N GLU A 418 -11.50 61.17 -39.53
CA GLU A 418 -12.42 62.22 -39.07
C GLU A 418 -11.67 63.50 -38.74
N GLU A 419 -10.52 63.45 -38.07
CA GLU A 419 -9.71 64.66 -37.80
C GLU A 419 -9.26 65.34 -39.10
N GLU A 420 -8.77 64.56 -40.09
CA GLU A 420 -8.41 65.12 -41.39
C GLU A 420 -9.63 65.69 -42.14
N LYS A 421 -10.79 65.01 -42.09
CA LYS A 421 -12.05 65.52 -42.67
C LYS A 421 -12.41 66.90 -42.10
N HIS A 422 -12.34 67.07 -40.78
CA HIS A 422 -12.57 68.36 -40.14
C HIS A 422 -11.49 69.38 -40.55
N SER A 423 -10.23 68.97 -40.62
CA SER A 423 -9.11 69.82 -41.08
C SER A 423 -9.30 70.31 -42.52
N ASN A 424 -9.78 69.47 -43.44
CA ASN A 424 -10.07 69.83 -44.82
C ASN A 424 -11.29 70.76 -44.92
N PHE A 425 -12.36 70.48 -44.17
CA PHE A 425 -13.56 71.33 -44.14
C PHE A 425 -13.29 72.75 -43.61
N HIS A 426 -12.48 72.92 -42.55
CA HIS A 426 -12.14 74.25 -42.01
C HIS A 426 -11.25 75.12 -42.93
N LYS A 427 -10.62 74.51 -43.94
CA LYS A 427 -9.83 75.19 -44.99
C LYS A 427 -10.71 75.64 -46.17
N LEU A 428 -11.88 75.03 -46.34
CA LEU A 428 -12.80 75.34 -47.44
C LEU A 428 -13.42 76.73 -47.25
N ARG A 429 -13.07 77.68 -48.12
CA ARG A 429 -13.48 79.10 -48.02
C ARG A 429 -13.66 79.72 -49.40
N VAL A 430 -14.55 80.72 -49.49
CA VAL A 430 -14.80 81.49 -50.73
C VAL A 430 -13.55 82.22 -51.23
N SER A 431 -12.61 82.53 -50.34
CA SER A 431 -11.37 83.27 -50.63
C SER A 431 -10.20 82.42 -51.13
N LEU A 432 -10.39 81.13 -51.43
CA LEU A 432 -9.37 80.30 -52.08
C LEU A 432 -9.21 80.69 -53.55
N THR A 433 -8.04 80.49 -54.14
CA THR A 433 -7.88 80.48 -55.60
C THR A 433 -8.40 79.16 -56.21
N ALA A 434 -8.65 79.14 -57.51
CA ALA A 434 -9.12 77.94 -58.21
C ALA A 434 -8.14 76.74 -58.07
N ASP A 435 -6.83 77.00 -58.17
CA ASP A 435 -5.79 75.97 -58.00
C ASP A 435 -5.76 75.41 -56.56
N GLU A 436 -5.93 76.27 -55.55
CA GLU A 436 -6.02 75.85 -54.14
C GLU A 436 -7.30 75.07 -53.85
N LEU A 437 -8.43 75.46 -54.45
CA LEU A 437 -9.70 74.74 -54.34
C LEU A 437 -9.61 73.35 -54.98
N GLN A 438 -9.01 73.24 -56.17
CA GLN A 438 -8.76 71.96 -56.84
C GLN A 438 -7.80 71.07 -56.02
N ALA A 439 -6.73 71.65 -55.47
CA ALA A 439 -5.80 70.91 -54.61
C ALA A 439 -6.44 70.43 -53.29
N LEU A 440 -7.35 71.22 -52.71
CA LEU A 440 -8.11 70.82 -51.52
C LEU A 440 -9.13 69.71 -51.84
N ASN A 441 -9.81 69.78 -52.99
CA ASN A 441 -10.69 68.72 -53.45
C ASN A 441 -9.93 67.41 -53.68
N ALA A 442 -8.80 67.45 -54.38
CA ALA A 442 -7.98 66.26 -54.64
C ALA A 442 -7.45 65.60 -53.35
N ARG A 443 -7.13 66.39 -52.31
CA ARG A 443 -6.79 65.83 -50.98
C ARG A 443 -7.97 65.12 -50.34
N GLU A 444 -9.15 65.72 -50.35
CA GLU A 444 -10.34 65.16 -49.70
C GLU A 444 -10.88 63.93 -50.45
N GLU A 445 -10.77 63.89 -51.78
CA GLU A 445 -11.03 62.70 -52.60
C GLU A 445 -10.01 61.58 -52.29
N LEU A 446 -8.72 61.90 -52.16
CA LEU A 446 -7.70 60.94 -51.74
C LEU A 446 -7.97 60.38 -50.33
N ARG A 447 -8.31 61.22 -49.35
CA ARG A 447 -8.69 60.80 -48.00
C ARG A 447 -9.89 59.86 -48.03
N GLN A 448 -10.91 60.16 -48.85
CA GLN A 448 -12.08 59.31 -49.01
C GLN A 448 -11.72 57.96 -49.65
N GLN A 449 -10.89 57.93 -50.70
CA GLN A 449 -10.41 56.67 -51.29
C GLN A 449 -9.62 55.83 -50.29
N GLN A 450 -8.72 56.45 -49.52
CA GLN A 450 -7.94 55.79 -48.47
C GLN A 450 -8.86 55.21 -47.39
N LEU A 451 -9.78 56.02 -46.83
CA LEU A 451 -10.74 55.55 -45.83
C LEU A 451 -11.61 54.40 -46.36
N HIS A 452 -12.10 54.49 -47.60
CA HIS A 452 -12.88 53.43 -48.23
C HIS A 452 -12.08 52.11 -48.27
N SER A 453 -10.84 52.17 -48.77
CA SER A 453 -9.97 50.99 -48.85
C SER A 453 -9.61 50.41 -47.48
N ALA A 454 -9.44 51.26 -46.45
CA ALA A 454 -9.12 50.85 -45.09
C ALA A 454 -10.31 50.18 -44.38
N THR A 455 -11.51 50.79 -44.44
CA THR A 455 -12.75 50.19 -43.90
C THR A 455 -13.06 48.86 -44.59
N TRP A 456 -12.92 48.80 -45.92
CA TRP A 456 -13.10 47.58 -46.70
C TRP A 456 -12.10 46.47 -46.32
N SER A 457 -10.80 46.81 -46.27
CA SER A 457 -9.75 45.85 -45.91
C SER A 457 -9.92 45.32 -44.49
N MET A 458 -10.29 46.18 -43.54
CA MET A 458 -10.51 45.78 -42.14
C MET A 458 -11.77 44.93 -41.96
N HIS A 459 -12.85 45.23 -42.70
CA HIS A 459 -14.02 44.36 -42.76
C HIS A 459 -13.67 42.97 -43.32
N GLN A 460 -12.84 42.90 -44.37
CA GLN A 460 -12.34 41.62 -44.88
C GLN A 460 -11.37 40.91 -43.90
N GLU A 461 -10.56 41.64 -43.13
CA GLU A 461 -9.70 41.07 -42.06
C GLU A 461 -10.56 40.45 -40.95
N LEU A 462 -11.60 41.16 -40.49
CA LEU A 462 -12.60 40.66 -39.53
C LEU A 462 -13.30 39.40 -40.05
N GLN A 463 -13.83 39.42 -41.27
CA GLN A 463 -14.51 38.26 -41.87
C GLN A 463 -13.58 37.03 -41.99
N LYS A 464 -12.31 37.24 -42.37
CA LYS A 464 -11.30 36.16 -42.43
C LYS A 464 -10.94 35.63 -41.04
N CYS A 465 -10.79 36.50 -40.05
CA CYS A 465 -10.51 36.12 -38.66
C CYS A 465 -11.65 35.27 -38.07
N VAL A 466 -12.89 35.73 -38.18
CA VAL A 466 -14.09 35.03 -37.68
C VAL A 466 -14.26 33.67 -38.38
N ARG A 467 -14.00 33.57 -39.68
CA ARG A 467 -13.97 32.28 -40.41
C ARG A 467 -12.86 31.36 -39.92
N SER A 468 -11.61 31.82 -39.91
CA SER A 468 -10.45 31.01 -39.52
C SER A 468 -10.56 30.47 -38.10
N ARG A 469 -11.04 31.27 -37.13
CA ARG A 469 -11.31 30.79 -35.76
C ARG A 469 -12.42 29.75 -35.67
N THR A 470 -13.35 29.75 -36.62
CA THR A 470 -14.42 28.75 -36.71
C THR A 470 -13.89 27.45 -37.31
N GLU A 471 -13.04 27.53 -38.34
CA GLU A 471 -12.34 26.38 -38.92
C GLU A 471 -11.41 25.70 -37.90
N GLU A 472 -10.64 26.49 -37.15
CA GLU A 472 -9.84 26.03 -36.00
C GLU A 472 -10.72 25.35 -34.95
N PHE A 473 -11.82 25.99 -34.51
CA PHE A 473 -12.71 25.44 -33.49
C PHE A 473 -13.36 24.12 -33.92
N VAL A 474 -13.82 24.01 -35.18
CA VAL A 474 -14.48 22.79 -35.68
C VAL A 474 -13.49 21.65 -35.85
N THR A 475 -12.26 21.90 -36.34
CA THR A 475 -11.22 20.87 -36.46
C THR A 475 -10.74 20.38 -35.09
N SER A 476 -10.45 21.28 -34.15
CA SER A 476 -10.03 20.89 -32.81
C SER A 476 -11.15 20.23 -31.99
N LEU A 477 -12.41 20.66 -32.15
CA LEU A 477 -13.55 20.00 -31.52
C LEU A 477 -13.82 18.60 -32.09
N ALA A 478 -13.56 18.37 -33.38
CA ALA A 478 -13.67 17.03 -33.97
C ALA A 478 -12.62 16.07 -33.37
N SER A 479 -11.34 16.49 -33.32
CA SER A 479 -10.26 15.70 -32.68
C SER A 479 -10.49 15.50 -31.17
N LEU A 480 -11.02 16.49 -30.47
CA LEU A 480 -11.47 16.34 -29.08
C LEU A 480 -12.59 15.30 -28.95
N SER A 481 -13.56 15.31 -29.86
CA SER A 481 -14.67 14.35 -29.85
C SER A 481 -14.19 12.92 -30.12
N GLU A 482 -13.26 12.75 -31.05
CA GLU A 482 -12.58 11.47 -31.32
C GLU A 482 -11.84 10.96 -30.08
N ASN A 483 -10.99 11.80 -29.46
CA ASN A 483 -10.26 11.46 -28.23
C ASN A 483 -11.18 11.15 -27.03
N LEU A 484 -12.41 11.69 -26.99
CA LEU A 484 -13.40 11.39 -25.95
C LEU A 484 -14.15 10.08 -26.22
N LEU A 485 -14.48 9.79 -27.48
CA LEU A 485 -15.14 8.55 -27.89
C LEU A 485 -14.22 7.34 -27.75
N LEU A 486 -12.96 7.46 -28.20
CA LEU A 486 -11.93 6.44 -28.01
C LEU A 486 -11.64 6.17 -26.53
N LEU A 487 -11.93 7.12 -25.63
CA LEU A 487 -11.73 6.92 -24.19
C LEU A 487 -12.74 5.92 -23.60
N ASP A 488 -14.02 5.97 -23.98
CA ASP A 488 -15.01 5.03 -23.42
C ASP A 488 -14.88 3.61 -24.03
N ASP A 489 -14.46 3.51 -25.29
CA ASP A 489 -14.01 2.26 -25.93
C ASP A 489 -12.81 1.63 -25.19
N LEU A 490 -11.88 2.44 -24.65
CA LEU A 490 -10.71 1.96 -23.87
C LEU A 490 -11.01 1.66 -22.40
N LEU A 491 -12.05 2.29 -21.83
CA LEU A 491 -12.42 2.16 -20.41
C LEU A 491 -13.50 1.10 -20.16
N THR A 492 -14.22 0.68 -21.21
CA THR A 492 -15.20 -0.40 -21.17
C THR A 492 -14.47 -1.74 -21.38
N PRO A 493 -14.48 -2.68 -20.42
CA PRO A 493 -13.90 -4.00 -20.65
C PRO A 493 -14.66 -4.71 -21.77
N ALA A 494 -13.94 -5.42 -22.64
CA ALA A 494 -14.50 -6.09 -23.83
C ALA A 494 -15.47 -7.23 -23.46
N VAL A 495 -16.73 -6.87 -23.24
CA VAL A 495 -17.84 -7.82 -23.09
C VAL A 495 -18.01 -8.59 -24.40
N THR A 496 -18.32 -9.90 -24.30
CA THR A 496 -18.63 -10.80 -25.43
C THR A 496 -17.51 -11.07 -26.46
N LEU A 497 -16.34 -11.56 -26.02
CA LEU A 497 -15.48 -12.43 -26.84
C LEU A 497 -14.91 -13.67 -26.08
N GLN A 498 -15.80 -14.46 -25.47
CA GLN A 498 -15.56 -15.89 -25.23
C GLN A 498 -16.86 -16.64 -24.97
N HIS A 499 -17.01 -17.81 -25.60
CA HIS A 499 -18.24 -18.62 -25.74
C HIS A 499 -19.38 -17.89 -26.50
N THR A 500 -20.10 -18.50 -27.44
CA THR A 500 -20.30 -19.94 -27.73
C THR A 500 -20.38 -20.19 -29.24
N GLU A 501 -19.79 -21.28 -29.73
CA GLU A 501 -19.96 -21.69 -31.13
C GLU A 501 -21.34 -22.32 -31.39
N HIS A 502 -21.86 -22.10 -32.61
CA HIS A 502 -22.94 -22.84 -33.26
C HIS A 502 -24.31 -22.98 -32.53
N LYS A 503 -25.25 -22.10 -32.90
CA LYS A 503 -26.48 -22.53 -33.58
C LYS A 503 -27.21 -21.39 -34.27
N ALA A 504 -27.54 -21.56 -35.55
CA ALA A 504 -28.35 -20.61 -36.31
C ALA A 504 -29.83 -21.02 -36.30
N VAL A 505 -30.70 -20.11 -35.85
CA VAL A 505 -32.12 -20.02 -36.24
C VAL A 505 -32.46 -18.53 -36.32
N THR A 506 -33.16 -18.13 -37.38
CA THR A 506 -33.60 -16.75 -37.64
C THR A 506 -34.80 -16.33 -36.80
N MET A 507 -34.79 -15.09 -36.29
CA MET A 507 -35.81 -14.07 -36.57
C MET A 507 -35.29 -12.67 -36.20
N GLU A 508 -35.79 -11.64 -36.86
CA GLU A 508 -35.28 -10.27 -36.72
C GLU A 508 -35.91 -9.49 -35.56
N THR A 509 -35.08 -8.91 -34.70
CA THR A 509 -35.28 -7.54 -34.21
C THR A 509 -33.91 -6.96 -33.90
N GLY A 510 -33.43 -6.03 -34.73
CA GLY A 510 -32.01 -5.64 -34.78
C GLY A 510 -31.53 -4.87 -33.55
N ALA A 511 -30.78 -5.53 -32.68
CA ALA A 511 -29.80 -4.92 -31.79
C ALA A 511 -28.40 -5.31 -32.27
N GLU A 512 -27.92 -4.64 -33.32
CA GLU A 512 -26.61 -4.96 -33.92
C GLU A 512 -25.48 -4.55 -32.97
N THR A 513 -24.82 -5.54 -32.37
CA THR A 513 -23.53 -5.35 -31.68
C THR A 513 -22.46 -5.20 -32.75
N GLY A 514 -22.28 -3.97 -33.23
CA GLY A 514 -21.40 -3.64 -34.35
C GLY A 514 -20.84 -2.22 -34.28
N SER A 515 -19.69 -2.04 -34.94
CA SER A 515 -18.98 -0.77 -35.09
C SER A 515 -19.91 0.34 -35.61
N ARG A 516 -20.05 1.45 -34.86
CA ARG A 516 -20.96 2.55 -35.22
C ARG A 516 -20.18 3.75 -35.78
N THR A 517 -20.57 4.17 -36.97
CA THR A 517 -20.04 5.38 -37.63
C THR A 517 -20.83 6.61 -37.17
N TRP A 518 -20.14 7.56 -36.55
CA TRP A 518 -20.71 8.82 -36.09
C TRP A 518 -20.60 9.90 -37.17
N PRO A 519 -21.60 10.81 -37.28
CA PRO A 519 -21.52 11.93 -38.22
C PRO A 519 -20.40 12.89 -37.80
N GLY A 520 -19.55 13.28 -38.76
CA GLY A 520 -18.62 14.40 -38.60
C GLY A 520 -19.37 15.73 -38.34
N ILE A 521 -18.63 16.76 -37.93
CA ILE A 521 -19.20 18.10 -37.74
C ILE A 521 -19.40 18.75 -39.11
N SER A 522 -20.63 19.09 -39.44
CA SER A 522 -20.99 19.91 -40.60
C SER A 522 -21.26 21.35 -40.17
N PHE A 523 -20.54 22.31 -40.75
CA PHE A 523 -20.70 23.74 -40.52
C PHE A 523 -20.97 24.46 -41.84
N LEU A 524 -21.93 25.40 -41.85
CA LEU A 524 -22.34 26.15 -43.03
C LEU A 524 -21.86 27.60 -42.95
N PHE A 525 -20.94 27.99 -43.83
CA PHE A 525 -20.59 29.40 -43.98
C PHE A 525 -21.62 30.13 -44.85
N SER A 526 -22.14 31.25 -44.33
CA SER A 526 -22.98 32.15 -45.11
C SER A 526 -22.19 32.75 -46.28
N PRO A 527 -22.78 32.90 -47.49
CA PRO A 527 -22.09 33.50 -48.63
C PRO A 527 -21.60 34.92 -48.34
N THR A 528 -20.31 35.15 -48.53
CA THR A 528 -19.74 36.51 -48.52
C THR A 528 -20.14 37.21 -49.82
N LYS A 529 -20.53 38.49 -49.76
CA LYS A 529 -21.15 39.22 -50.88
C LYS A 529 -20.28 39.38 -52.13
N ASP A 530 -18.97 39.11 -52.02
CA ASP A 530 -18.00 39.15 -53.12
C ASP A 530 -17.78 37.78 -53.81
N SER A 531 -18.51 36.74 -53.41
CA SER A 531 -18.45 35.40 -54.01
C SER A 531 -19.66 35.13 -54.90
N ASP A 532 -19.47 34.37 -55.99
CA ASP A 532 -20.56 33.99 -56.90
C ASP A 532 -21.73 33.34 -56.14
N PRO A 533 -23.00 33.64 -56.49
CA PRO A 533 -24.18 33.27 -55.70
C PRO A 533 -24.57 31.78 -55.81
N SER A 534 -23.65 30.88 -56.16
CA SER A 534 -23.87 29.45 -56.30
C SER A 534 -23.02 28.64 -55.33
N THR A 535 -23.70 27.78 -54.56
CA THR A 535 -23.21 26.88 -53.51
C THR A 535 -22.70 27.55 -52.22
N PRO A 536 -23.22 27.18 -51.03
CA PRO A 536 -22.62 27.55 -49.75
C PRO A 536 -21.33 26.77 -49.51
N VAL A 537 -20.37 27.37 -48.82
CA VAL A 537 -19.17 26.64 -48.40
C VAL A 537 -19.50 25.84 -47.15
N THR A 538 -19.75 24.54 -47.34
CA THR A 538 -19.91 23.58 -46.25
C THR A 538 -18.55 23.05 -45.84
N MET A 539 -18.21 23.20 -44.56
CA MET A 539 -17.09 22.50 -43.94
C MET A 539 -17.63 21.24 -43.26
N THR A 540 -17.18 20.07 -43.69
CA THR A 540 -17.54 18.79 -43.07
C THR A 540 -16.27 18.10 -42.59
N THR A 541 -16.20 17.73 -41.30
CA THR A 541 -15.09 16.90 -40.80
C THR A 541 -15.35 15.42 -41.12
N GLU A 542 -14.29 14.61 -41.08
CA GLU A 542 -14.42 13.16 -41.27
C GLU A 542 -15.34 12.49 -40.24
N HIS A 543 -15.81 11.30 -40.62
CA HIS A 543 -16.63 10.43 -39.78
C HIS A 543 -15.78 9.68 -38.75
N ILE A 544 -16.21 9.67 -37.49
CA ILE A 544 -15.53 8.93 -36.41
C ILE A 544 -16.15 7.53 -36.32
N ILE A 545 -15.33 6.49 -36.28
CA ILE A 545 -15.79 5.09 -36.18
C ILE A 545 -15.42 4.57 -34.79
N THR A 546 -16.40 4.22 -33.95
CA THR A 546 -16.14 3.56 -32.65
C THR A 546 -16.36 2.06 -32.75
N THR A 547 -15.52 1.29 -32.05
CA THR A 547 -15.60 -0.17 -32.02
C THR A 547 -16.79 -0.66 -31.21
N THR A 548 -17.22 0.10 -30.19
CA THR A 548 -18.44 -0.19 -29.42
C THR A 548 -19.48 0.93 -29.54
N TYR A 549 -20.70 0.66 -29.06
CA TYR A 549 -21.75 1.65 -28.86
C TYR A 549 -22.11 1.73 -27.37
N SER A 550 -21.96 2.92 -26.80
CA SER A 550 -22.24 3.27 -25.40
C SER A 550 -23.22 4.44 -25.36
N GLN A 551 -24.11 4.50 -24.37
CA GLN A 551 -24.98 5.67 -24.17
C GLN A 551 -24.16 6.95 -23.98
N LYS A 552 -22.96 6.84 -23.39
CA LYS A 552 -22.03 7.98 -23.23
C LYS A 552 -21.53 8.51 -24.57
N HIS A 553 -21.40 7.68 -25.61
CA HIS A 553 -21.04 8.14 -26.95
C HIS A 553 -22.10 9.08 -27.52
N GLU A 554 -23.39 8.74 -27.34
CA GLU A 554 -24.51 9.61 -27.74
C GLU A 554 -24.50 10.92 -26.92
N GLU A 555 -24.19 10.87 -25.62
CA GLU A 555 -24.03 12.06 -24.77
C GLU A 555 -22.84 12.95 -25.20
N VAL A 556 -21.71 12.39 -25.63
CA VAL A 556 -20.58 13.15 -26.22
C VAL A 556 -21.03 13.89 -27.47
N ILE A 557 -21.72 13.19 -28.38
CA ILE A 557 -22.20 13.76 -29.65
C ILE A 557 -23.26 14.84 -29.42
N VAL A 558 -24.21 14.65 -28.51
CA VAL A 558 -25.21 15.67 -28.14
C VAL A 558 -24.55 16.92 -27.56
N ASN A 559 -23.54 16.76 -26.68
CA ASN A 559 -22.80 17.90 -26.14
C ASN A 559 -21.97 18.64 -27.20
N ARG A 560 -21.31 17.90 -28.11
CA ARG A 560 -20.56 18.42 -29.26
C ARG A 560 -21.47 19.24 -30.17
N ASP A 561 -22.58 18.66 -30.63
CA ASP A 561 -23.50 19.31 -31.57
C ASP A 561 -24.21 20.52 -30.94
N ALA A 562 -24.46 20.48 -29.64
CA ALA A 562 -24.94 21.64 -28.89
C ALA A 562 -23.88 22.75 -28.81
N ALA A 563 -22.59 22.42 -28.61
CA ALA A 563 -21.50 23.39 -28.63
C ALA A 563 -21.31 24.02 -30.02
N VAL A 564 -21.38 23.21 -31.09
CA VAL A 564 -21.34 23.69 -32.48
C VAL A 564 -22.46 24.70 -32.73
N LYS A 565 -23.73 24.37 -32.41
CA LYS A 565 -24.87 25.30 -32.57
C LYS A 565 -24.73 26.58 -31.74
N ARG A 566 -24.15 26.49 -30.53
CA ARG A 566 -23.86 27.68 -29.70
C ARG A 566 -22.71 28.52 -30.26
N PHE A 567 -21.80 27.95 -31.04
CA PHE A 567 -20.71 28.67 -31.71
C PHE A 567 -21.16 29.25 -33.07
N GLU A 568 -21.95 28.50 -33.84
CA GLU A 568 -22.64 28.93 -35.06
C GLU A 568 -23.48 30.20 -34.83
N LYS A 569 -24.21 30.26 -33.72
CA LYS A 569 -24.94 31.47 -33.31
C LYS A 569 -24.01 32.67 -33.07
N LEU A 570 -22.85 32.46 -32.45
CA LEU A 570 -21.86 33.51 -32.22
C LEU A 570 -21.25 33.99 -33.54
N PHE A 571 -20.77 33.06 -34.38
CA PHE A 571 -20.28 33.32 -35.73
C PHE A 571 -21.29 34.15 -36.53
N SER A 572 -22.56 33.75 -36.53
CA SER A 572 -23.64 34.46 -37.24
C SER A 572 -23.87 35.87 -36.71
N SER A 573 -23.86 36.06 -35.38
CA SER A 573 -24.00 37.40 -34.78
C SER A 573 -22.81 38.31 -35.07
N GLU A 574 -21.59 37.77 -35.07
CA GLU A 574 -20.37 38.56 -35.30
C GLU A 574 -20.23 38.96 -36.78
N THR A 575 -20.50 38.01 -37.68
CA THR A 575 -20.61 38.23 -39.14
C THR A 575 -21.65 39.31 -39.43
N SER A 576 -22.87 39.18 -38.88
CA SER A 576 -23.93 40.17 -39.09
C SER A 576 -23.64 41.53 -38.46
N CYS A 577 -22.87 41.58 -37.37
CA CYS A 577 -22.44 42.83 -36.75
C CYS A 577 -21.44 43.56 -37.66
N SER A 578 -20.37 42.87 -38.09
CA SER A 578 -19.37 43.39 -39.03
C SER A 578 -19.98 43.88 -40.35
N ASP A 579 -20.94 43.15 -40.91
CA ASP A 579 -21.72 43.57 -42.08
C ASP A 579 -22.50 44.87 -41.84
N SER A 580 -23.12 45.00 -40.67
CA SER A 580 -23.91 46.19 -40.30
C SER A 580 -23.03 47.42 -40.02
N GLU A 581 -21.85 47.21 -39.42
CA GLU A 581 -20.85 48.25 -39.15
C GLU A 581 -20.27 48.78 -40.47
N ASN A 582 -19.88 47.88 -41.39
CA ASN A 582 -19.40 48.24 -42.72
C ASN A 582 -20.49 48.99 -43.52
N GLN A 583 -21.72 48.47 -43.58
CA GLN A 583 -22.83 49.13 -44.29
C GLN A 583 -23.13 50.53 -43.73
N ARG A 584 -23.04 50.73 -42.40
CA ARG A 584 -23.15 52.05 -41.77
C ARG A 584 -22.05 52.99 -42.27
N HIS A 585 -20.79 52.58 -42.19
CA HIS A 585 -19.66 53.43 -42.57
C HIS A 585 -19.64 53.79 -44.06
N LEU A 586 -20.01 52.86 -44.94
CA LEU A 586 -20.21 53.14 -46.37
C LEU A 586 -21.34 54.18 -46.60
N SER A 587 -22.43 54.08 -45.83
CA SER A 587 -23.55 55.02 -45.91
C SER A 587 -23.19 56.42 -45.38
N GLU A 588 -22.40 56.49 -44.31
CA GLU A 588 -21.85 57.73 -43.76
C GLU A 588 -20.87 58.39 -44.75
N GLN A 589 -19.98 57.60 -45.35
CA GLN A 589 -19.02 58.04 -46.36
C GLN A 589 -19.71 58.58 -47.62
N GLN A 590 -20.73 57.89 -48.14
CA GLN A 590 -21.44 58.33 -49.34
C GLN A 590 -22.27 59.60 -49.10
N ARG A 591 -22.86 59.76 -47.90
CA ARG A 591 -23.51 61.01 -47.48
C ARG A 591 -22.52 62.17 -47.42
N TRP A 592 -21.33 61.94 -46.88
CA TRP A 592 -20.28 62.96 -46.85
C TRP A 592 -19.77 63.33 -48.25
N ASN A 593 -19.51 62.34 -49.12
CA ASN A 593 -19.09 62.58 -50.50
C ASN A 593 -20.09 63.47 -51.26
N THR A 594 -21.39 63.14 -51.18
CA THR A 594 -22.48 63.95 -51.78
C THR A 594 -22.46 65.39 -51.27
N HIS A 595 -22.32 65.58 -49.95
CA HIS A 595 -22.25 66.91 -49.35
C HIS A 595 -21.01 67.69 -49.81
N TRP A 596 -19.83 67.05 -49.82
CA TRP A 596 -18.58 67.67 -50.24
C TRP A 596 -18.64 68.15 -51.71
N GLN A 597 -19.10 67.28 -52.61
CA GLN A 597 -19.25 67.61 -54.03
C GLN A 597 -20.24 68.77 -54.26
N GLN A 598 -21.31 68.88 -53.46
CA GLN A 598 -22.23 70.03 -53.50
C GLN A 598 -21.54 71.34 -53.08
N GLN A 599 -20.72 71.33 -52.03
CA GLN A 599 -19.97 72.51 -51.58
C GLN A 599 -18.93 72.95 -52.62
N ILE A 600 -18.17 72.00 -53.19
CA ILE A 600 -17.19 72.28 -54.26
C ILE A 600 -17.88 72.81 -55.52
N HIS A 601 -19.03 72.26 -55.92
CA HIS A 601 -19.78 72.77 -57.07
C HIS A 601 -20.27 74.20 -56.85
N SER A 602 -20.79 74.51 -55.66
CA SER A 602 -21.26 75.86 -55.31
C SER A 602 -20.12 76.88 -55.28
N LEU A 603 -18.94 76.51 -54.77
CA LEU A 603 -17.76 77.39 -54.75
C LEU A 603 -17.18 77.59 -56.15
N THR A 604 -17.10 76.53 -56.95
CA THR A 604 -16.67 76.62 -58.35
C THR A 604 -17.58 77.56 -59.16
N GLN A 605 -18.91 77.50 -58.96
CA GLN A 605 -19.84 78.45 -59.60
C GLN A 605 -19.49 79.92 -59.25
N ILE A 606 -19.26 80.21 -57.95
CA ILE A 606 -18.91 81.55 -57.46
C ILE A 606 -17.55 82.03 -57.98
N HIS A 607 -16.62 81.12 -58.33
CA HIS A 607 -15.32 81.46 -58.95
C HIS A 607 -15.38 81.60 -60.47
N THR A 608 -16.48 81.20 -61.12
CA THR A 608 -16.71 81.36 -62.56
C THR A 608 -17.54 82.59 -62.95
N THR A 609 -17.95 83.41 -61.97
CA THR A 609 -18.73 84.65 -62.13
C THR A 609 -17.92 85.88 -61.73
#